data_AF-A0A832WA48-F1
#
_entry.id   AF-A0A832WA48-F1
#
_cell.length_a   1.000
_cell.length_b   1.000
_cell.length_c   1.000
_cell.angle_alpha   90.00
_cell.angle_beta   90.00
_cell.angle_gamma   90.00
#
_symmetry.space_group_name_H-M   'P 1'
#
loop_
_entity.id
_entity.type
_entity.pdbx_description
1 polymer ?
#
loop_
_entity_poly.entity_id
_entity_poly.type
_entity_poly.pdbx_seq_one_letter_code
_entity_poly.pdbx_strand_id
1 'polypeptide(L)'
;MQEISQNLQSIYHNYKLIPLCLCIAVLTDYLLTFHFAGSTELILKYEFSPTLRFAVEHGIVVPYMGAMVLFYYAAGYFVLRLLIDSEIYFVGVAVVLLISITHVLGGLSWYVQNPWYSNSVISLSMISVLTTLLAFGYEVLKKAN
;
A
#
# COMPACT_ATOMS: atom_id res chain seq x y z
N MET A 1 -5.85 25.32 17.29
CA MET A 1 -6.19 23.92 17.64
C MET A 1 -7.52 23.47 17.05
N GLN A 2 -8.59 24.27 17.14
CA GLN A 2 -9.92 23.91 16.62
C GLN A 2 -9.93 23.69 15.10
N GLU A 3 -9.31 24.59 14.32
CA GLU A 3 -9.17 24.44 12.86
C GLU A 3 -8.34 23.21 12.45
N ILE A 4 -7.24 22.93 13.17
CA ILE A 4 -6.40 21.74 12.90
C ILE A 4 -7.21 20.45 13.12
N SER A 5 -8.01 20.40 14.18
CA SER A 5 -8.89 19.27 14.48
C SER A 5 -9.94 19.06 13.39
N GLN A 6 -10.57 20.15 12.92
CA GLN A 6 -11.55 20.10 11.83
C GLN A 6 -10.94 19.64 10.50
N ASN A 7 -9.74 20.10 10.17
CA ASN A 7 -9.02 19.68 8.96
C ASN A 7 -8.64 18.19 9.02
N LEU A 8 -8.18 17.70 10.18
CA LEU A 8 -7.86 16.28 10.35
C LEU A 8 -9.11 15.39 10.25
N GLN A 9 -10.23 15.82 10.83
CA GLN A 9 -11.51 15.12 10.69
C GLN A 9 -12.00 15.11 9.24
N SER A 10 -11.80 16.22 8.51
CA SER A 10 -12.13 16.32 7.07
C SER A 10 -11.31 15.34 6.25
N ILE A 11 -9.99 15.26 6.46
CA ILE A 11 -9.11 14.32 5.78
C ILE A 11 -9.49 12.87 6.12
N TYR A 12 -9.72 12.59 7.41
CA TYR A 12 -10.07 11.25 7.88
C TYR A 12 -11.34 10.71 7.23
N HIS A 13 -12.38 11.52 7.04
CA HIS A 13 -13.62 11.08 6.38
C HIS A 13 -13.55 11.15 4.85
N ASN A 14 -12.43 11.62 4.28
CA ASN A 14 -12.27 11.75 2.85
C ASN A 14 -11.66 10.48 2.24
N TYR A 15 -12.53 9.51 1.93
CA TYR A 15 -12.18 8.26 1.24
C TYR A 15 -11.54 8.45 -0.14
N LYS A 16 -11.49 9.66 -0.70
CA LYS A 16 -10.80 9.99 -1.95
C LYS A 16 -9.36 10.46 -1.74
N LEU A 17 -9.07 11.10 -0.60
CA LEU A 17 -7.75 11.66 -0.29
C LEU A 17 -6.82 10.62 0.35
N ILE A 18 -7.32 9.83 1.29
CA ILE A 18 -6.49 8.84 2.01
C ILE A 18 -5.79 7.85 1.06
N PRO A 19 -6.41 7.33 -0.02
CA PRO A 19 -5.72 6.44 -0.96
C PRO A 19 -4.54 7.10 -1.69
N LEU A 20 -4.45 8.44 -1.73
CA LEU A 20 -3.30 9.14 -2.30
C LEU A 20 -2.04 8.94 -1.46
N CYS A 21 -2.17 8.79 -0.13
CA CYS A 21 -1.03 8.46 0.73
C CYS A 21 -0.41 7.12 0.33
N LEU A 22 -1.27 6.14 0.01
CA LEU A 22 -0.83 4.84 -0.47
C LEU A 22 -0.17 4.92 -1.84
N CYS A 23 -0.68 5.75 -2.75
CA CYS A 23 -0.06 5.98 -4.05
C CYS A 23 1.35 6.57 -3.91
N ILE A 24 1.51 7.56 -3.04
CA ILE A 24 2.80 8.19 -2.76
C ILE A 24 3.76 7.17 -2.17
N ALA A 25 3.29 6.33 -1.24
CA ALA A 25 4.10 5.27 -0.65
C ALA A 25 4.58 4.24 -1.68
N VAL A 26 3.69 3.79 -2.59
CA VAL A 26 4.04 2.85 -3.67
C VAL A 26 5.04 3.46 -4.65
N LEU A 27 4.88 4.73 -5.00
CA LEU A 27 5.88 5.42 -5.82
C LEU A 27 7.22 5.52 -5.09
N THR A 28 7.19 5.85 -3.80
CA THR A 28 8.39 5.93 -2.97
C THR A 28 9.10 4.57 -2.88
N ASP A 29 8.35 3.49 -2.68
CA ASP A 29 8.85 2.12 -2.68
C ASP A 29 9.68 1.85 -3.94
N TYR A 30 9.07 1.97 -5.12
CA TYR A 30 9.77 1.73 -6.38
C TYR A 30 10.93 2.69 -6.60
N LEU A 31 10.79 3.98 -6.29
CA LEU A 31 11.90 4.94 -6.42
C LEU A 31 13.09 4.53 -5.56
N LEU A 32 12.87 4.11 -4.31
CA LEU A 32 13.93 3.63 -3.42
C LEU A 32 14.50 2.30 -3.91
N THR A 33 13.67 1.36 -4.34
CA THR A 33 14.10 0.10 -4.95
C THR A 33 15.05 0.32 -6.12
N PHE A 34 14.64 1.11 -7.11
CA PHE A 34 15.48 1.37 -8.29
C PHE A 34 16.71 2.21 -7.94
N HIS A 35 16.59 3.17 -7.01
CA HIS A 35 17.73 3.99 -6.57
C HIS A 35 18.80 3.16 -5.87
N PHE A 36 18.41 2.31 -4.91
CA PHE A 36 19.35 1.52 -4.10
C PHE A 36 19.80 0.22 -4.77
N ALA A 37 19.00 -0.35 -5.68
CA ALA A 37 19.42 -1.51 -6.45
C ALA A 37 20.64 -1.22 -7.33
N GLY A 38 20.74 0.00 -7.88
CA GLY A 38 21.88 0.43 -8.70
C GLY A 38 21.99 -0.24 -10.08
N SER A 39 21.33 -1.37 -10.31
CA SER A 39 21.25 -2.02 -11.62
C SER A 39 20.00 -2.91 -11.75
N THR A 40 19.56 -3.15 -12.99
CA THR A 40 18.41 -4.01 -13.29
C THR A 40 18.69 -5.48 -13.01
N GLU A 41 19.95 -5.92 -13.12
CA GLU A 41 20.37 -7.30 -12.82
C GLU A 41 20.16 -7.65 -11.35
N LEU A 42 20.44 -6.70 -10.45
CA LEU A 42 20.21 -6.89 -9.02
C LEU A 42 18.73 -7.01 -8.70
N ILE A 43 17.87 -6.22 -9.37
CA ILE A 43 16.41 -6.35 -9.26
C ILE A 43 15.95 -7.72 -9.75
N LEU A 44 16.38 -8.15 -10.93
CA LEU A 44 15.98 -9.47 -11.46
C LEU A 44 16.42 -10.64 -10.58
N LYS A 45 17.51 -10.49 -9.81
CA LYS A 45 18.08 -11.51 -8.94
C LYS A 45 17.46 -11.54 -7.54
N TYR A 46 17.20 -10.38 -6.95
CA TYR A 46 16.86 -10.26 -5.52
C TYR A 46 15.44 -9.75 -5.25
N GLU A 47 14.75 -9.17 -6.23
CA GLU A 47 13.39 -8.72 -6.06
C GLU A 47 12.45 -9.90 -5.80
N PHE A 48 11.57 -9.76 -4.81
CA PHE A 48 10.60 -10.79 -4.49
C PHE A 48 9.38 -10.72 -5.41
N SER A 49 8.97 -9.53 -5.82
CA SER A 49 7.79 -9.31 -6.66
C SER A 49 7.97 -9.90 -8.08
N PRO A 50 7.22 -10.95 -8.46
CA PRO A 50 7.32 -11.51 -9.81
C PRO A 50 6.86 -10.52 -10.88
N THR A 51 5.91 -9.63 -10.55
CA THR A 51 5.36 -8.65 -11.48
C THR A 51 6.34 -7.52 -11.75
N LEU A 52 7.09 -7.07 -10.73
CA LEU A 52 8.16 -6.09 -10.93
C LEU A 52 9.32 -6.69 -11.74
N ARG A 53 9.71 -7.94 -11.44
CA ARG A 53 10.74 -8.66 -12.22
C ARG A 53 10.34 -8.77 -13.68
N PHE A 54 9.11 -9.17 -13.96
CA PHE A 54 8.56 -9.21 -15.32
C PHE A 54 8.65 -7.84 -16.00
N ALA A 55 8.28 -6.77 -15.29
CA ALA A 55 8.30 -5.43 -15.83
C ALA A 55 9.73 -4.94 -16.17
N VAL A 56 10.71 -5.27 -15.33
CA VAL A 56 12.12 -4.98 -15.57
C VAL A 56 12.65 -5.80 -16.75
N GLU A 57 12.36 -7.09 -16.78
CA GLU A 57 12.81 -8.01 -17.84
C GLU A 57 12.34 -7.57 -19.23
N HIS A 58 11.14 -7.01 -19.32
CA HIS A 58 10.53 -6.58 -20.59
C HIS A 58 10.64 -5.07 -20.86
N GLY A 59 11.33 -4.30 -20.01
CA GLY A 59 11.50 -2.86 -20.19
C GLY A 59 10.20 -2.04 -20.06
N ILE A 60 9.20 -2.56 -19.35
CA ILE A 60 7.87 -1.94 -19.17
C ILE A 60 7.66 -1.38 -17.75
N VAL A 61 8.74 -0.99 -17.07
CA VAL A 61 8.72 -0.48 -15.69
C VAL A 61 7.80 0.73 -15.53
N VAL A 62 7.86 1.71 -16.43
CA VAL A 62 7.04 2.94 -16.34
C VAL A 62 5.53 2.65 -16.43
N PRO A 63 5.01 1.92 -17.44
CA PRO A 63 3.60 1.57 -17.48
C PRO A 63 3.20 0.64 -16.33
N TYR A 64 4.10 -0.24 -15.87
CA TYR A 64 3.88 -1.03 -14.65
C TYR A 64 3.67 -0.14 -13.42
N MET A 65 4.55 0.84 -13.17
CA MET A 65 4.40 1.77 -12.05
C MET A 65 3.07 2.54 -12.13
N GLY A 66 2.69 3.01 -13.32
CA GLY A 66 1.40 3.64 -13.54
C GLY A 66 0.22 2.73 -13.19
N ALA A 67 0.27 1.47 -13.64
CA ALA A 67 -0.75 0.48 -13.32
C ALA A 67 -0.83 0.19 -11.80
N MET A 68 0.32 0.10 -11.12
CA MET A 68 0.37 -0.13 -9.67
C MET A 68 -0.22 1.04 -8.89
N VAL A 69 0.10 2.28 -9.26
CA VAL A 69 -0.51 3.47 -8.63
C VAL A 69 -2.03 3.46 -8.79
N LEU A 70 -2.52 3.18 -10.01
CA LEU A 70 -3.96 3.09 -10.27
C LEU A 70 -4.62 1.96 -9.47
N PHE A 71 -3.99 0.79 -9.42
CA PHE A 71 -4.46 -0.37 -8.67
C PHE A 71 -4.58 -0.05 -7.18
N TYR A 72 -3.53 0.50 -6.57
CA TYR A 72 -3.54 0.82 -5.14
C TYR A 72 -4.47 1.98 -4.79
N TYR A 73 -4.59 2.98 -5.67
CA TYR A 73 -5.60 4.03 -5.51
C TYR A 73 -7.01 3.43 -5.50
N ALA A 74 -7.34 2.62 -6.52
CA ALA A 74 -8.65 2.01 -6.65
C ALA A 74 -8.95 1.08 -5.48
N ALA A 75 -8.00 0.23 -5.08
CA ALA A 75 -8.15 -0.67 -3.94
C ALA A 75 -8.43 0.10 -2.64
N GLY A 76 -7.60 1.10 -2.31
CA GLY A 76 -7.80 1.93 -1.13
C GLY A 76 -9.12 2.70 -1.17
N TYR A 77 -9.48 3.26 -2.34
CA TYR A 77 -10.74 3.95 -2.56
C TYR A 77 -11.93 3.03 -2.30
N PHE A 78 -11.95 1.83 -2.88
CA PHE A 78 -13.07 0.90 -2.73
C PHE A 78 -13.22 0.39 -1.30
N VAL A 79 -12.11 0.07 -0.62
CA VAL A 79 -12.13 -0.31 0.79
C VAL A 79 -12.75 0.80 1.64
N LEU A 80 -12.26 2.03 1.52
CA LEU A 80 -12.77 3.14 2.32
C LEU A 80 -14.20 3.53 1.94
N ARG A 81 -14.55 3.48 0.65
CA ARG A 81 -15.90 3.78 0.17
C ARG A 81 -16.92 2.77 0.67
N LEU A 82 -16.56 1.49 0.77
CA LEU A 82 -17.45 0.46 1.30
C LEU A 82 -17.71 0.65 2.80
N LEU A 83 -16.68 1.08 3.53
CA LEU A 83 -16.70 1.19 4.99
C LEU A 83 -17.13 2.56 5.51
N ILE A 84 -17.35 3.58 4.66
CA ILE A 84 -17.54 4.98 5.09
C ILE A 84 -18.67 5.19 6.10
N ASP A 85 -19.76 4.44 5.98
CA ASP A 85 -20.91 4.50 6.88
C ASP A 85 -20.89 3.37 7.92
N SER A 86 -19.80 2.59 7.98
CA SER A 86 -19.63 1.47 8.90
C SER A 86 -18.88 1.90 10.17
N GLU A 87 -19.23 1.27 11.29
CA GLU A 87 -18.54 1.40 12.58
C GLU A 87 -17.06 1.01 12.49
N ILE A 88 -16.69 0.19 11.50
CA ILE A 88 -15.31 -0.25 11.26
C ILE A 88 -14.56 0.59 10.22
N TYR A 89 -15.06 1.78 9.84
CA TYR A 89 -14.35 2.68 8.93
C TYR A 89 -12.90 2.96 9.36
N PHE A 90 -12.68 3.13 10.68
CA PHE A 90 -11.35 3.36 11.24
C PHE A 90 -10.37 2.22 10.93
N VAL A 91 -10.87 0.98 10.84
CA VAL A 91 -10.06 -0.19 10.45
C VAL A 91 -9.61 -0.06 9.00
N GLY A 92 -10.51 0.37 8.11
CA GLY A 92 -10.18 0.65 6.70
C GLY A 92 -9.07 1.70 6.56
N VAL A 93 -9.19 2.82 7.28
CA VAL A 93 -8.16 3.87 7.29
C VAL A 93 -6.84 3.33 7.84
N ALA A 94 -6.87 2.62 8.96
CA ALA A 94 -5.67 2.05 9.59
C ALA A 94 -4.95 1.07 8.64
N VAL A 95 -5.70 0.22 7.93
CA VAL A 95 -5.16 -0.70 6.93
C VAL A 95 -4.50 0.05 5.78
N VAL A 96 -5.16 1.06 5.20
CA VAL A 96 -4.57 1.83 4.08
C VAL A 96 -3.27 2.51 4.50
N LEU A 97 -3.23 3.08 5.70
CA LEU A 97 -2.02 3.68 6.26
C LEU A 97 -0.94 2.64 6.57
N LEU A 98 -1.31 1.48 7.10
CA LEU A 98 -0.37 0.40 7.38
C LEU A 98 0.28 -0.14 6.11
N ILE A 99 -0.50 -0.37 5.05
CA ILE A 99 0.02 -0.76 3.73
C ILE A 99 0.92 0.35 3.16
N SER A 100 0.57 1.62 3.36
CA SER A 100 1.43 2.73 2.94
C SER A 100 2.79 2.68 3.64
N ILE A 101 2.80 2.45 4.95
CA ILE A 101 4.04 2.32 5.73
C ILE A 101 4.84 1.11 5.23
N THR A 102 4.21 -0.04 5.02
CA THR A 102 4.95 -1.24 4.58
C THR A 102 5.55 -1.10 3.19
N HIS A 103 4.94 -0.33 2.28
CA HIS A 103 5.57 0.00 0.99
C HIS A 103 6.83 0.87 1.15
N VAL A 104 6.78 1.92 1.97
CA VAL A 104 7.98 2.74 2.23
C VAL A 104 9.09 1.88 2.86
N LEU A 105 8.74 1.01 3.80
CA LEU A 105 9.69 0.06 4.39
C LEU A 105 10.17 -0.99 3.37
N GLY A 106 9.32 -1.39 2.41
CA GLY A 106 9.67 -2.26 1.30
C GLY A 106 10.80 -1.66 0.47
N GLY A 107 10.69 -0.40 0.07
CA GLY A 107 11.72 0.29 -0.68
C GLY A 107 13.00 0.48 0.14
N LEU A 108 12.88 0.76 1.44
CA LEU A 108 14.03 0.84 2.35
C LEU A 108 14.74 -0.51 2.57
N SER A 109 14.07 -1.63 2.31
CA SER A 109 14.71 -2.95 2.43
C SER A 109 15.88 -3.11 1.46
N TRP A 110 15.86 -2.41 0.32
CA TRP A 110 16.95 -2.35 -0.64
C TRP A 110 18.19 -1.61 -0.12
N TYR A 111 18.01 -0.68 0.82
CA TYR A 111 19.11 -0.03 1.54
C TYR A 111 19.61 -0.88 2.70
N VAL A 112 18.70 -1.45 3.49
CA VAL A 112 19.05 -2.19 4.72
C VAL A 112 19.67 -3.57 4.41
N GLN A 113 19.21 -4.23 3.36
CA GLN A 113 19.71 -5.53 2.88
C GLN A 113 19.81 -6.61 3.97
N ASN A 114 18.83 -6.63 4.88
CA ASN A 114 18.76 -7.57 5.98
C ASN A 114 17.55 -8.51 5.85
N PRO A 115 17.73 -9.84 5.93
CA PRO A 115 16.62 -10.80 5.82
C PRO A 115 15.55 -10.65 6.91
N TRP A 116 15.94 -10.36 8.15
CA TRP A 116 15.00 -10.17 9.26
C TRP A 116 14.14 -8.92 9.06
N TYR A 117 14.75 -7.84 8.58
CA TYR A 117 14.03 -6.63 8.20
C TYR A 117 13.00 -6.93 7.11
N SER A 118 13.44 -7.56 6.01
CA SER A 118 12.60 -7.88 4.86
C SER A 118 11.43 -8.79 5.24
N ASN A 119 11.69 -9.85 6.01
CA ASN A 119 10.64 -10.76 6.51
C ASN A 119 9.65 -10.06 7.44
N SER A 120 10.09 -9.09 8.24
CA SER A 120 9.20 -8.31 9.10
C SER A 120 8.26 -7.43 8.27
N VAL A 121 8.78 -6.77 7.23
CA VAL A 121 7.98 -5.96 6.29
C VAL A 121 6.94 -6.81 5.55
N ILE A 122 7.35 -7.99 5.07
CA ILE A 122 6.43 -8.95 4.43
C ILE A 122 5.34 -9.39 5.41
N SER A 123 5.70 -9.73 6.64
CA SER A 123 4.74 -10.18 7.67
C SER A 123 3.72 -9.10 8.00
N LEU A 124 4.16 -7.84 8.15
CA LEU A 124 3.25 -6.70 8.38
C LEU A 124 2.31 -6.47 7.18
N SER A 125 2.83 -6.64 5.96
CA SER A 125 2.01 -6.54 4.75
C SER A 125 0.95 -7.64 4.69
N MET A 126 1.31 -8.89 5.03
CA MET A 126 0.36 -10.01 5.09
C MET A 126 -0.72 -9.79 6.15
N ILE A 127 -0.36 -9.29 7.34
CA ILE A 127 -1.33 -8.93 8.39
C ILE A 127 -2.33 -7.91 7.84
N SER A 128 -1.85 -6.86 7.16
CA SER A 128 -2.70 -5.83 6.57
C SER A 128 -3.70 -6.40 5.56
N VAL A 129 -3.25 -7.30 4.68
CA VAL A 129 -4.12 -7.98 3.71
C VAL A 129 -5.17 -8.84 4.42
N LEU A 130 -4.77 -9.63 5.41
CA LEU A 130 -5.69 -10.46 6.19
C LEU A 130 -6.74 -9.61 6.92
N THR A 131 -6.32 -8.52 7.57
CA THR A 131 -7.24 -7.57 8.21
C THR A 131 -8.21 -6.97 7.20
N THR A 132 -7.75 -6.62 6.00
CA THR A 132 -8.61 -6.12 4.92
C THR A 132 -9.69 -7.13 4.54
N LEU A 133 -9.28 -8.38 4.30
CA LEU A 133 -10.20 -9.46 3.90
C LEU A 133 -11.24 -9.75 4.98
N LEU A 134 -10.82 -9.77 6.25
CA LEU A 134 -11.72 -9.99 7.38
C LEU A 134 -12.70 -8.82 7.56
N ALA A 135 -12.21 -7.58 7.50
CA ALA A 135 -13.04 -6.38 7.62
C ALA A 135 -14.06 -6.28 6.48
N PHE A 136 -13.61 -6.53 5.25
CA PHE A 136 -14.47 -6.54 4.07
C PHE A 136 -15.51 -7.67 4.15
N GLY A 137 -15.08 -8.89 4.49
CA GLY A 137 -15.97 -10.04 4.64
C GLY A 137 -17.03 -9.82 5.71
N TYR A 138 -16.65 -9.28 6.87
CA TYR A 138 -17.57 -8.91 7.93
C TYR A 138 -18.63 -7.91 7.46
N GLU A 139 -18.22 -6.82 6.81
CA GLU A 139 -19.15 -5.78 6.35
C GLU A 139 -20.11 -6.29 5.28
N VAL A 140 -19.63 -7.10 4.35
CA VAL A 140 -20.48 -7.71 3.31
C VAL A 140 -21.52 -8.65 3.92
N LEU A 141 -21.11 -9.51 4.87
CA LEU A 141 -22.03 -10.42 5.55
C LEU A 141 -23.04 -9.68 6.43
N LYS A 142 -22.62 -8.59 7.09
CA LYS A 142 -23.52 -7.73 7.89
C LYS A 142 -24.58 -7.05 7.01
N LYS A 143 -24.23 -6.62 5.80
CA LYS A 143 -25.18 -5.99 4.85
C LYS A 143 -26.12 -6.98 4.15
N ALA A 144 -25.76 -8.27 4.13
CA ALA A 144 -26.54 -9.32 3.48
C ALA A 144 -27.62 -9.94 4.39
N ASN A 145 -27.51 -9.75 5.71
CA ASN A 145 -28.46 -10.19 6.73
C ASN A 145 -29.32 -9.01 7.22
#